data_AF-A0A060BUI2-F1
#
_entry.id   AF-A0A060BUI2-F1
#
_cell.length_a   1.000
_cell.length_b   1.000
_cell.length_c   1.000
_cell.angle_alpha   90.00
_cell.angle_beta   90.00
_cell.angle_gamma   90.00
#
_symmetry.space_group_name_H-M   'P 1'
#
loop_
_entity.id
_entity.type
_entity.pdbx_description
1 polymer ?
#
loop_
_entity_poly.entity_id
_entity_poly.type
_entity_poly.pdbx_seq_one_letter_code
_entity_poly.pdbx_strand_id
1 'polypeptide(L)'
;MIPIVELHDATGEWSKLSSLVDYWTRDDVLQVIKKHEQYLLINIGNEVGNEVSEDDFKTGYKDAVTRMRTAGIHVPLIIDGCNWGQNIDILQSCGPYLIENDPDKNLMFSVHMWWPYEYGYTDETV
;
A
#
# COMPACT_ATOMS: atom_id res chain seq x y z
N MET A 1 20.25 1.87 7.83
CA MET A 1 19.17 1.24 7.05
C MET A 1 17.85 1.80 7.55
N ILE A 2 16.91 2.10 6.66
CA ILE A 2 15.56 2.55 7.02
C ILE A 2 14.61 1.37 6.73
N PRO A 3 13.94 0.78 7.74
CA PRO A 3 12.98 -0.29 7.53
C PRO A 3 11.71 0.19 6.82
N ILE A 4 11.27 -0.62 5.85
CA ILE A 4 9.92 -0.59 5.28
C ILE A 4 9.27 -1.89 5.72
N VAL A 5 8.28 -1.83 6.61
CA VAL A 5 7.58 -3.01 7.10
C VAL A 5 6.26 -3.15 6.34
N GLU A 6 5.96 -4.35 5.90
CA GLU A 6 4.76 -4.70 5.12
C GLU A 6 4.04 -5.90 5.75
N LEU A 7 2.76 -6.07 5.43
CA LEU A 7 1.98 -7.27 5.74
C LEU A 7 1.62 -8.03 4.47
N HIS A 8 1.92 -9.32 4.45
CA HIS A 8 1.83 -10.15 3.25
C HIS A 8 0.52 -10.95 3.12
N ASP A 9 -0.32 -10.94 4.16
CA ASP A 9 -1.49 -11.82 4.28
C ASP A 9 -2.64 -11.53 3.29
N ALA A 10 -2.59 -10.37 2.61
CA ALA A 10 -3.62 -9.89 1.67
C ALA A 10 -3.14 -9.81 0.21
N THR A 11 -1.98 -10.38 -0.12
CA THR A 11 -1.45 -10.38 -1.49
C THR A 11 -2.45 -11.01 -2.46
N GLY A 12 -2.88 -10.24 -3.46
CA GLY A 12 -3.91 -10.61 -4.43
C GLY A 12 -5.36 -10.58 -3.90
N GLU A 13 -5.58 -10.36 -2.60
CA GLU A 13 -6.90 -10.47 -1.93
C GLU A 13 -7.41 -9.12 -1.40
N TRP A 14 -8.17 -8.39 -2.22
CA TRP A 14 -8.68 -7.05 -1.86
C TRP A 14 -9.53 -7.02 -0.58
N SER A 15 -10.34 -8.06 -0.36
CA SER A 15 -11.24 -8.16 0.80
C SER A 15 -10.52 -8.16 2.15
N LYS A 16 -9.21 -8.41 2.17
CA LYS A 16 -8.39 -8.45 3.39
C LYS A 16 -7.74 -7.12 3.75
N LEU A 17 -7.88 -6.05 2.94
CA LEU A 17 -7.30 -4.74 3.25
C LEU A 17 -7.65 -4.26 4.67
N SER A 18 -8.91 -4.38 5.08
CA SER A 18 -9.32 -3.98 6.45
C SER A 18 -8.61 -4.77 7.54
N SER A 19 -8.36 -6.07 7.33
CA SER A 19 -7.69 -6.92 8.32
C SER A 19 -6.22 -6.53 8.54
N LEU A 20 -5.56 -5.98 7.50
CA LEU A 20 -4.22 -5.42 7.62
C LEU A 20 -4.24 -4.15 8.49
N VAL A 21 -5.23 -3.28 8.27
CA VAL A 21 -5.42 -2.07 9.08
C VAL A 21 -5.74 -2.42 10.54
N ASP A 22 -6.51 -3.49 10.78
CA ASP A 22 -6.77 -4.00 12.13
C ASP A 22 -5.48 -4.40 12.86
N TYR A 23 -4.53 -5.02 12.15
CA TYR A 23 -3.21 -5.32 12.72
C TYR A 23 -2.41 -4.06 13.03
N TRP A 24 -2.30 -3.13 12.08
CA TRP A 24 -1.51 -1.91 12.27
C TRP A 24 -2.02 -1.04 13.41
N THR A 25 -3.33 -1.06 13.65
CA THR A 25 -3.99 -0.26 14.68
C THR A 25 -4.10 -0.97 16.03
N ARG A 26 -3.54 -2.18 16.18
CA ARG A 26 -3.49 -2.90 17.46
C ARG A 26 -2.51 -2.20 18.43
N ASP A 27 -2.88 -2.09 19.70
CA ASP A 27 -2.15 -1.28 20.70
C ASP A 27 -0.66 -1.64 20.84
N ASP A 28 -0.33 -2.93 20.84
CA ASP A 28 1.05 -3.42 20.92
C ASP A 28 1.87 -3.06 19.66
N VAL A 29 1.25 -3.12 18.48
CA VAL A 29 1.87 -2.72 17.21
C VAL A 29 2.08 -1.21 17.16
N LEU A 30 1.07 -0.42 17.56
CA LEU A 30 1.16 1.05 17.66
C LEU A 30 2.31 1.50 18.57
N GLN A 31 2.54 0.81 19.70
CA GLN A 31 3.66 1.13 20.59
C GLN A 31 5.02 0.96 19.90
N VAL A 32 5.17 -0.08 19.08
CA VAL A 32 6.39 -0.31 18.29
C VAL A 32 6.56 0.78 17.23
N ILE A 33 5.48 1.10 16.50
CA ILE A 33 5.50 2.16 15.48
C ILE A 33 5.93 3.49 16.09
N LYS A 34 5.28 3.93 17.19
CA LYS A 34 5.58 5.20 17.87
C LYS A 34 7.01 5.26 18.39
N LYS A 35 7.54 4.14 18.90
CA LYS A 35 8.93 4.06 19.37
C LYS A 35 9.95 4.25 18.23
N HIS A 36 9.59 3.89 17.01
CA HIS A 36 10.48 3.86 15.84
C HIS A 36 10.09 4.86 14.75
N GLU A 37 9.12 5.76 15.01
CA GLU A 37 8.48 6.64 14.03
C GLU A 37 9.47 7.51 13.24
N GLN A 38 10.58 7.92 13.84
CA GLN A 38 11.60 8.76 13.20
C GLN A 38 12.36 8.07 12.06
N TYR A 39 12.27 6.73 11.93
CA TYR A 39 13.05 5.96 10.97
C TYR A 39 12.29 4.73 10.45
N LEU A 40 10.96 4.76 10.45
CA LEU A 40 10.11 3.67 9.97
C LEU A 40 9.24 4.15 8.81
N LEU A 41 9.11 3.32 7.78
CA LEU A 41 8.04 3.41 6.79
C LEU A 41 7.16 2.17 6.91
N ILE A 42 5.87 2.34 6.65
CA ILE A 42 4.92 1.24 6.64
C ILE A 42 4.34 1.12 5.24
N ASN A 43 4.53 -0.03 4.60
CA ASN A 43 3.68 -0.42 3.48
C ASN A 43 2.45 -1.10 4.07
N ILE A 44 1.26 -0.55 3.76
CA ILE A 44 0.00 -0.98 4.39
C ILE A 44 -0.23 -2.48 4.16
N GLY A 45 0.14 -2.99 2.98
CA GLY A 45 0.10 -4.40 2.65
C GLY A 45 0.73 -4.70 1.29
N ASN A 46 1.39 -5.84 1.19
CA ASN A 46 1.98 -6.31 -0.05
C ASN A 46 0.90 -6.62 -1.08
N GLU A 47 0.90 -5.89 -2.19
CA GLU A 47 0.15 -6.21 -3.42
C GLU A 47 -1.34 -6.51 -3.20
N VAL A 48 -2.02 -5.66 -2.43
CA VAL A 48 -3.40 -5.94 -2.00
C VAL A 48 -4.38 -5.87 -3.18
N GLY A 49 -4.92 -7.04 -3.55
CA GLY A 49 -5.93 -7.19 -4.60
C GLY A 49 -5.36 -7.43 -6.01
N ASN A 50 -5.99 -8.35 -6.74
CA ASN A 50 -5.71 -8.59 -8.15
C ASN A 50 -6.44 -7.59 -9.06
N GLU A 51 -7.75 -7.76 -9.23
CA GLU A 51 -8.60 -6.85 -9.99
C GLU A 51 -9.38 -5.96 -9.02
N VAL A 52 -9.05 -4.67 -9.01
CA VAL A 52 -9.68 -3.68 -8.12
C VAL A 52 -10.11 -2.50 -8.99
N SER A 53 -11.38 -2.07 -8.86
CA SER A 53 -11.85 -0.88 -9.55
C SER A 53 -11.21 0.38 -8.96
N GLU A 54 -11.10 1.47 -9.72
CA GLU A 54 -10.59 2.72 -9.17
C GLU A 54 -11.42 3.21 -7.98
N ASP A 55 -12.74 3.06 -8.02
CA ASP A 55 -13.63 3.50 -6.95
C ASP A 55 -13.44 2.68 -5.68
N ASP A 56 -13.28 1.37 -5.79
CA ASP A 56 -12.94 0.52 -4.65
C ASP A 56 -11.55 0.88 -4.11
N PHE A 57 -10.56 1.05 -4.99
CA PHE A 57 -9.19 1.40 -4.59
C PHE A 57 -9.14 2.73 -3.84
N LYS A 58 -9.80 3.78 -4.37
CA LYS A 58 -9.92 5.10 -3.75
C LYS A 58 -10.61 5.02 -2.40
N THR A 59 -11.76 4.36 -2.33
CA THR A 59 -12.55 4.31 -1.09
C THR A 59 -11.89 3.45 -0.01
N GLY A 60 -11.36 2.28 -0.37
CA GLY A 60 -10.68 1.36 0.54
C GLY A 60 -9.40 1.95 1.12
N TYR A 61 -8.52 2.52 0.29
CA TYR A 61 -7.30 3.14 0.81
C TYR A 61 -7.55 4.46 1.53
N LYS A 62 -8.58 5.22 1.16
CA LYS A 62 -9.00 6.38 1.97
C LYS A 62 -9.41 5.95 3.38
N ASP A 63 -10.23 4.90 3.50
CA ASP A 63 -10.64 4.36 4.81
C ASP A 63 -9.41 3.87 5.59
N ALA A 64 -8.56 3.06 4.96
CA ALA A 64 -7.34 2.53 5.58
C ALA A 64 -6.43 3.64 6.13
N VAL A 65 -6.11 4.64 5.30
CA VAL A 65 -5.28 5.79 5.71
C VAL A 65 -5.96 6.56 6.83
N THR A 66 -7.25 6.87 6.71
CA THR A 66 -8.00 7.61 7.74
C THR A 66 -7.95 6.89 9.09
N ARG A 67 -8.16 5.55 9.10
CA ARG A 67 -8.11 4.72 10.31
C ARG A 67 -6.71 4.70 10.93
N MET A 68 -5.68 4.52 10.12
CA MET A 68 -4.28 4.54 10.59
C MET A 68 -3.89 5.91 11.18
N ARG A 69 -4.24 7.02 10.52
CA ARG A 69 -4.02 8.37 11.06
C ARG A 69 -4.80 8.60 12.35
N THR A 70 -6.05 8.17 12.42
CA THR A 70 -6.89 8.27 13.64
C THR A 70 -6.29 7.49 14.81
N ALA A 71 -5.64 6.35 14.55
CA ALA A 71 -4.91 5.58 15.57
C ALA A 71 -3.58 6.24 16.02
N GLY A 72 -3.17 7.34 15.38
CA GLY A 72 -1.95 8.09 15.68
C GLY A 72 -0.70 7.50 15.03
N ILE A 73 -0.82 6.93 13.83
CA ILE A 73 0.29 6.52 12.98
C ILE A 73 0.64 7.68 12.03
N HIS A 74 1.78 8.36 12.21
CA HIS A 74 2.20 9.50 11.38
C HIS A 74 3.45 9.24 10.53
N VAL A 75 3.98 8.00 10.53
CA VAL A 75 5.02 7.57 9.59
C VAL A 75 4.55 7.69 8.14
N PRO A 76 5.47 7.77 7.16
CA PRO A 76 5.11 7.63 5.76
C PRO A 76 4.41 6.28 5.51
N LEU A 77 3.25 6.33 4.86
CA LEU A 77 2.51 5.15 4.45
C LEU A 77 2.75 4.89 2.97
N ILE A 78 3.07 3.64 2.62
CA ILE A 78 3.27 3.19 1.25
C ILE A 78 2.05 2.37 0.84
N ILE A 79 1.56 2.62 -0.38
CA ILE A 79 0.47 1.90 -1.02
C ILE A 79 1.00 1.21 -2.28
N ASP A 80 0.88 -0.11 -2.34
CA ASP A 80 1.17 -0.89 -3.53
C ASP A 80 0.03 -0.79 -4.56
N GLY A 81 0.38 -0.95 -5.84
CA GLY A 81 -0.60 -1.14 -6.91
C GLY A 81 -1.39 -2.45 -6.74
N CYS A 82 -2.60 -2.50 -7.31
CA CYS A 82 -3.31 -3.77 -7.49
C CYS A 82 -2.66 -4.58 -8.64
N ASN A 83 -3.26 -5.70 -9.01
CA ASN A 83 -2.72 -6.66 -9.98
C ASN A 83 -1.33 -7.13 -9.55
N TRP A 84 -1.24 -7.65 -8.33
CA TRP A 84 0.01 -8.14 -7.74
C TRP A 84 1.13 -7.08 -7.78
N GLY A 85 0.78 -5.82 -7.48
CA GLY A 85 1.71 -4.68 -7.49
C GLY A 85 2.04 -4.09 -8.85
N GLN A 86 1.61 -4.69 -9.96
CA GLN A 86 2.03 -4.29 -11.32
C GLN A 86 1.29 -3.08 -11.87
N ASN A 87 0.07 -2.80 -11.41
CA ASN A 87 -0.78 -1.79 -12.02
C ASN A 87 -0.29 -0.38 -11.64
N ILE A 88 0.62 0.19 -12.44
CA ILE A 88 1.07 1.57 -12.25
C ILE A 88 -0.03 2.59 -12.59
N ASP A 89 -0.94 2.24 -13.50
CA ASP A 89 -1.98 3.15 -13.97
C ASP A 89 -3.01 3.45 -12.88
N ILE A 90 -3.39 2.46 -12.05
CA ILE A 90 -4.29 2.71 -10.91
C ILE A 90 -3.65 3.64 -9.88
N LEU A 91 -2.33 3.56 -9.68
CA LEU A 91 -1.60 4.46 -8.79
C LEU A 91 -1.58 5.89 -9.35
N GLN A 92 -1.39 6.03 -10.66
CA GLN A 92 -1.42 7.34 -11.32
C GLN A 92 -2.82 7.97 -11.30
N SER A 93 -3.87 7.19 -11.53
CA SER A 93 -5.25 7.71 -11.57
C SER A 93 -5.81 8.00 -10.18
N CYS A 94 -5.51 7.16 -9.18
CA CYS A 94 -6.07 7.27 -7.82
C CYS A 94 -5.16 8.04 -6.85
N GLY A 95 -3.85 8.13 -7.12
CA GLY A 95 -2.86 8.74 -6.23
C GLY A 95 -3.18 10.17 -5.80
N PRO A 96 -3.53 11.10 -6.71
CA PRO A 96 -3.89 12.47 -6.34
C PRO A 96 -5.06 12.53 -5.35
N TYR A 97 -6.10 11.71 -5.54
CA TYR A 97 -7.23 11.63 -4.63
C TYR A 97 -6.81 11.15 -3.24
N LEU A 98 -5.97 10.11 -3.18
CA LEU A 98 -5.49 9.55 -1.91
C LEU A 98 -4.60 10.53 -1.15
N ILE A 99 -3.68 11.22 -1.85
CA ILE A 99 -2.87 12.30 -1.26
C ILE A 99 -3.79 13.40 -0.71
N GLU A 100 -4.80 13.83 -1.46
CA GLU A 100 -5.74 14.88 -1.01
C GLU A 100 -6.57 14.45 0.21
N ASN A 101 -6.83 13.15 0.38
CA ASN A 101 -7.58 12.62 1.52
C ASN A 101 -6.72 12.16 2.71
N ASP A 102 -5.38 12.09 2.60
CA ASP A 102 -4.49 11.92 3.77
C ASP A 102 -4.31 13.26 4.51
N PRO A 103 -4.73 13.39 5.78
CA PRO A 103 -4.49 14.60 6.58
C PRO A 103 -3.00 14.98 6.68
N ASP A 104 -2.11 14.00 6.70
CA ASP A 104 -0.67 14.23 6.89
C ASP A 104 0.05 14.55 5.57
N LYS A 105 -0.61 14.33 4.42
CA LYS A 105 0.00 14.42 3.08
C LYS A 105 1.30 13.62 2.98
N ASN A 106 1.34 12.46 3.64
CA ASN A 106 2.54 11.66 3.87
C ASN A 106 2.35 10.22 3.33
N LEU A 107 1.94 10.15 2.06
CA LEU A 107 1.80 8.92 1.30
C LEU A 107 2.92 8.77 0.27
N MET A 108 3.33 7.53 0.04
CA MET A 108 4.18 7.08 -1.05
C MET A 108 3.47 5.95 -1.79
N PHE A 109 3.84 5.71 -3.04
CA PHE A 109 3.26 4.65 -3.86
C PHE A 109 4.35 3.73 -4.38
N SER A 110 4.03 2.45 -4.51
CA SER A 110 4.97 1.39 -4.85
C SER A 110 4.43 0.54 -6.01
N VAL A 111 5.29 0.29 -6.99
CA VAL A 111 5.02 -0.58 -8.14
C VAL A 111 5.99 -1.75 -8.10
N HIS A 112 5.47 -2.95 -8.28
CA HIS A 112 6.26 -4.18 -8.31
C HIS A 112 6.51 -4.57 -9.76
N MET A 113 7.69 -4.20 -10.25
CA MET A 113 8.07 -4.38 -11.65
C MET A 113 8.53 -5.81 -11.92
N TRP A 114 7.59 -6.67 -12.26
CA TRP A 114 7.85 -8.00 -12.77
C TRP A 114 6.87 -8.31 -13.91
N TRP A 115 7.26 -9.23 -14.79
CA TRP A 115 6.43 -9.72 -15.88
C TRP A 115 6.62 -11.22 -16.03
N PRO A 116 5.59 -11.98 -16.42
CA PRO A 116 5.75 -13.34 -16.90
C PRO A 116 6.84 -13.40 -17.99
N TYR A 117 7.60 -14.49 -18.01
CA TYR A 117 8.69 -14.69 -18.97
C TYR A 117 8.27 -14.47 -20.43
N GLU A 118 7.03 -14.84 -20.78
CA GLU A 118 6.45 -14.65 -22.12
C GLU A 118 6.34 -13.18 -22.57
N TYR A 119 6.34 -12.23 -21.65
CA TYR A 119 6.34 -10.79 -21.93
C TYR A 119 7.74 -10.16 -21.77
N GLY A 120 8.74 -10.96 -21.39
CA GLY A 120 10.12 -10.53 -21.31
C GLY A 120 10.73 -10.31 -22.69
N TYR A 121 11.76 -9.47 -22.77
CA TYR A 121 12.57 -9.33 -23.97
C TYR A 121 13.18 -10.69 -24.35
N THR A 122 13.03 -11.10 -25.61
CA THR A 122 13.79 -12.19 -26.21
C THR A 122 14.55 -11.65 -27.42
N ASP A 123 15.77 -12.16 -27.63
CA ASP A 123 16.63 -11.83 -28.77
C ASP A 123 15.95 -12.11 -30.13
N GLU A 124 14.80 -12.81 -30.14
CA GLU A 124 14.05 -13.26 -31.31
C GLU A 124 13.06 -12.20 -31.87
N THR A 125 12.97 -11.01 -31.28
CA THR A 125 11.97 -9.98 -31.66
C THR A 125 12.52 -8.69 -32.28
N VAL A 126 13.71 -8.73 -32.91
CA VAL A 126 14.28 -7.59 -33.66
C VAL A 126 14.19 -7.79 -35.17
#